data_AF-A0A4R4DW20-F1
#
_entry.id   AF-A0A4R4DW20-F1
#
_cell.length_a   1.000
_cell.length_b   1.000
_cell.length_c   1.000
_cell.angle_alpha   90.00
_cell.angle_beta   90.00
_cell.angle_gamma   90.00
#
_symmetry.space_group_name_H-M   'P 1'
#
loop_
_entity.id
_entity.type
_entity.pdbx_description
1 polymer ?
#
loop_
_entity_poly.entity_id
_entity_poly.type
_entity_poly.pdbx_seq_one_letter_code
_entity_poly.pdbx_strand_id
1 'polypeptide(L)'
;MRRIVLFAPLLLLGCGTARVPRPEGGGWSCVPYARARTGIVLRGDAWQWWEAAEGRHARSRSPRPGRVLVFPRSARLPQGHVAVVSRVVSAREIRVDHANWASGRQKGREARDQPVLDASPGNDWTLVRVWYPPADAYGASTWPTLGFIHPEAA
;
A
#
# COMPACT_ATOMS: atom_id res chain seq x y z
N MET A 1 28.87 -31.84 -51.95
CA MET A 1 27.62 -31.97 -51.17
C MET A 1 27.95 -31.83 -49.69
N ARG A 2 27.63 -30.70 -49.05
CA ARG A 2 27.90 -30.48 -47.63
C ARG A 2 26.72 -29.70 -47.05
N ARG A 3 25.87 -30.41 -46.30
CA ARG A 3 24.65 -29.86 -45.69
C ARG A 3 25.04 -29.02 -44.48
N ILE A 4 24.78 -27.72 -44.55
CA ILE A 4 24.84 -26.81 -43.39
C ILE A 4 23.50 -26.95 -42.68
N VAL A 5 23.51 -27.48 -41.45
CA VAL A 5 22.36 -27.47 -40.56
C VAL A 5 22.51 -26.26 -39.64
N LEU A 6 21.74 -25.21 -39.91
CA LEU A 6 21.60 -24.04 -39.03
C LEU A 6 20.61 -24.39 -37.92
N PHE A 7 21.10 -24.59 -36.69
CA PHE A 7 20.28 -24.62 -35.49
C PHE A 7 19.97 -23.17 -35.08
N ALA A 8 18.71 -22.74 -35.23
CA ALA A 8 18.23 -21.49 -34.67
C ALA A 8 17.94 -21.67 -33.17
N PRO A 9 18.48 -20.83 -32.27
CA PRO A 9 18.12 -20.91 -30.86
C PRO A 9 16.79 -20.17 -30.64
N LEU A 10 15.77 -20.93 -30.25
CA LEU A 10 14.49 -20.41 -29.79
C LEU A 10 14.70 -19.75 -28.42
N LEU A 11 14.87 -18.44 -28.38
CA LEU A 11 14.94 -17.65 -27.14
C LEU A 11 13.53 -17.53 -26.55
N LEU A 12 13.21 -18.40 -25.60
CA LEU A 12 12.03 -18.28 -24.74
C LEU A 12 12.21 -17.07 -23.80
N LEU A 13 11.59 -15.94 -24.14
CA LEU A 13 11.37 -14.85 -23.18
C LEU A 13 10.35 -15.32 -22.13
N GLY A 14 10.85 -15.85 -21.02
CA GLY A 14 10.04 -16.07 -19.83
C GLY A 14 9.68 -14.73 -19.19
N CYS A 15 8.40 -14.35 -19.21
CA CYS A 15 7.87 -13.31 -18.32
C CYS A 15 7.95 -13.80 -16.87
N GLY A 16 9.13 -13.68 -16.26
CA GLY A 16 9.30 -13.85 -14.83
C GLY A 16 8.62 -12.70 -14.11
N THR A 17 7.43 -12.93 -13.56
CA THR A 17 6.88 -11.99 -12.57
C THR A 17 7.87 -11.91 -11.42
N ALA A 18 8.45 -10.72 -11.21
CA ALA A 18 9.36 -10.49 -10.10
C ALA A 18 8.61 -10.78 -8.78
N ARG A 19 8.85 -11.96 -8.19
CA ARG A 19 8.38 -12.27 -6.84
C ARG A 19 9.18 -11.38 -5.90
N VAL A 20 8.51 -10.38 -5.31
CA VAL A 20 9.13 -9.58 -4.26
C VAL A 20 9.43 -10.51 -3.08
N PRO A 21 10.69 -10.61 -2.62
CA PRO A 21 11.07 -11.48 -1.53
C PRO A 21 10.24 -11.16 -0.28
N ARG A 22 9.60 -12.18 0.29
CA ARG A 22 8.98 -12.07 1.61
C ARG A 22 10.09 -12.08 2.67
N PRO A 23 10.00 -11.28 3.75
CA PRO A 23 10.97 -11.38 4.84
C PRO A 23 10.98 -12.80 5.43
N GLU A 24 12.14 -13.43 5.50
CA GLU A 24 12.33 -14.74 6.14
C GLU A 24 11.99 -14.60 7.64
N GLY A 25 11.03 -15.40 8.14
CA GLY A 25 10.74 -15.52 9.58
C GLY A 25 9.88 -14.42 10.24
N GLY A 26 9.49 -13.36 9.53
CA GLY A 26 8.67 -12.26 10.09
C GLY A 26 7.60 -11.80 9.11
N GLY A 27 6.39 -11.50 9.59
CA GLY A 27 5.34 -10.96 8.74
C GLY A 27 5.75 -9.66 8.02
N TRP A 28 5.00 -9.24 7.01
CA TRP A 28 5.25 -8.00 6.28
C TRP A 28 4.97 -6.77 7.14
N SER A 29 5.88 -5.81 7.14
CA SER A 29 5.60 -4.43 7.57
C SER A 29 4.90 -3.65 6.45
N CYS A 30 4.15 -2.58 6.79
CA CYS A 30 3.39 -1.80 5.82
C CYS A 30 4.26 -1.09 4.77
N VAL A 31 5.41 -0.52 5.18
CA VAL A 31 6.36 0.19 4.30
C VAL A 31 6.95 -0.72 3.20
N PRO A 32 7.61 -1.86 3.51
CA PRO A 32 8.13 -2.74 2.47
C PRO A 32 7.01 -3.32 1.61
N TYR A 33 5.83 -3.59 2.18
CA TYR A 33 4.67 -4.05 1.41
C TYR A 33 4.18 -3.01 0.41
N ALA A 34 3.98 -1.76 0.85
CA ALA A 34 3.54 -0.68 -0.04
C ALA A 34 4.56 -0.46 -1.16
N ARG A 35 5.86 -0.45 -0.82
CA ARG A 35 6.95 -0.36 -1.81
C ARG A 35 6.90 -1.49 -2.84
N ALA A 36 6.68 -2.73 -2.39
CA ALA A 36 6.54 -3.90 -3.25
C ALA A 36 5.35 -3.79 -4.21
N ARG A 37 4.23 -3.21 -3.75
CA ARG A 37 2.98 -3.11 -4.52
C ARG A 37 2.97 -1.94 -5.51
N THR A 38 3.70 -0.86 -5.23
CA THR A 38 3.62 0.38 -6.01
C THR A 38 4.91 0.79 -6.70
N GLY A 39 6.05 0.21 -6.32
CA GLY A 39 7.37 0.64 -6.80
C GLY A 39 7.86 1.98 -6.22
N ILE A 40 7.12 2.60 -5.29
CA ILE A 40 7.46 3.91 -4.74
C ILE A 40 8.81 3.92 -4.02
N VAL A 41 9.69 4.87 -4.33
CA VAL A 41 11.08 4.90 -3.83
C VAL A 41 11.23 5.91 -2.68
N LEU A 42 10.44 5.74 -1.63
CA LEU A 42 10.55 6.50 -0.38
C LEU A 42 11.25 5.69 0.71
N ARG A 43 11.90 6.38 1.66
CA ARG A 43 12.62 5.78 2.79
C ARG A 43 12.06 6.29 4.12
N GLY A 44 12.41 5.61 5.20
CA GLY A 44 11.93 5.91 6.55
C GLY A 44 10.66 5.16 6.94
N ASP A 45 10.18 5.45 8.15
CA ASP A 45 8.92 4.98 8.70
C ASP A 45 7.73 5.49 7.87
N ALA A 46 6.58 4.83 8.03
CA ALA A 46 5.39 5.14 7.24
C ALA A 46 4.95 6.61 7.36
N TRP A 47 4.98 7.19 8.57
CA TRP A 47 4.61 8.60 8.75
C TRP A 47 5.56 9.57 8.05
N GLN A 48 6.85 9.21 7.90
CA GLN A 48 7.87 10.05 7.27
C GLN A 48 7.68 10.16 5.76
N TRP A 49 6.95 9.22 5.15
CA TRP A 49 6.71 9.23 3.70
C TRP A 49 5.99 10.49 3.22
N TRP A 50 5.18 11.12 4.07
CA TRP A 50 4.47 12.34 3.68
C TRP A 50 5.40 13.51 3.36
N GLU A 51 6.39 13.76 4.22
CA GLU A 51 7.40 14.80 3.98
C GLU A 51 8.42 14.33 2.92
N ALA A 52 8.82 13.04 2.96
CA ALA A 52 9.78 12.51 2.00
C ALA A 52 9.26 12.48 0.54
N ALA A 53 7.93 12.56 0.35
CA ALA A 53 7.30 12.67 -0.96
C ALA A 53 7.41 14.09 -1.55
N GLU A 54 7.58 15.12 -0.74
CA GLU A 54 7.62 16.50 -1.21
C GLU A 54 8.72 16.70 -2.27
N GLY A 55 8.35 17.29 -3.41
CA GLY A 55 9.24 17.50 -4.56
C GLY A 55 9.67 16.23 -5.31
N ARG A 56 9.20 15.04 -4.90
CA ARG A 56 9.58 13.75 -5.51
C ARG A 56 8.40 12.95 -6.03
N HIS A 57 7.27 13.04 -5.33
CA HIS A 57 6.02 12.38 -5.63
C HIS A 57 4.87 13.34 -5.34
N ALA A 58 3.88 13.41 -6.24
CA ALA A 58 2.74 14.26 -6.00
C ALA A 58 1.94 13.80 -4.76
N ARG A 59 1.43 14.78 -4.00
CA ARG A 59 0.56 14.57 -2.82
C ARG A 59 -0.84 15.09 -3.13
N SER A 60 -1.87 14.44 -2.59
CA SER A 60 -3.26 14.87 -2.81
C SER A 60 -4.20 14.43 -1.68
N ARG A 61 -5.43 14.95 -1.69
CA ARG A 61 -6.52 14.55 -0.78
C ARG A 61 -7.54 13.61 -1.41
N SER A 62 -7.40 13.27 -2.68
CA SER A 62 -8.36 12.42 -3.39
C SER A 62 -7.80 11.02 -3.61
N PRO A 63 -8.56 9.95 -3.32
CA PRO A 63 -8.12 8.60 -3.57
C PRO A 63 -8.12 8.29 -5.07
N ARG A 64 -7.14 7.50 -5.51
CA ARG A 64 -7.15 6.80 -6.80
C ARG A 64 -6.43 5.46 -6.64
N PRO A 65 -6.78 4.43 -7.43
CA PRO A 65 -6.06 3.17 -7.44
C PRO A 65 -4.55 3.38 -7.58
N GLY A 66 -3.75 2.60 -6.85
CA GLY A 66 -2.28 2.68 -6.81
C GLY A 66 -1.71 3.73 -5.86
N ARG A 67 -2.49 4.76 -5.47
CA ARG A 67 -2.02 5.78 -4.52
C ARG A 67 -1.84 5.19 -3.12
N VAL A 68 -0.93 5.78 -2.35
CA VAL A 68 -0.61 5.35 -0.98
C VAL A 68 -1.25 6.29 0.02
N LEU A 69 -2.25 5.82 0.76
CA LEU A 69 -2.83 6.52 1.91
C LEU A 69 -1.83 6.51 3.08
N VAL A 70 -1.57 7.68 3.66
CA VAL A 70 -0.59 7.84 4.75
C VAL A 70 -1.27 8.20 6.05
N PHE A 71 -0.95 7.44 7.10
CA PHE A 71 -1.37 7.70 8.48
C PHE A 71 -0.20 8.33 9.25
N PRO A 72 -0.43 9.44 9.98
CA PRO A 72 0.61 10.08 10.77
C PRO A 72 0.99 9.23 11.98
N ARG A 73 2.12 9.58 12.60
CA ARG A 73 2.49 9.01 13.91
C ARG A 73 1.47 9.43 14.97
N SER A 74 1.16 8.51 15.88
CA SER A 74 0.37 8.78 17.08
C SER A 74 0.77 7.84 18.21
N ALA A 75 0.27 8.06 19.43
CA ALA A 75 0.54 7.16 20.56
C ALA A 75 0.14 5.70 20.27
N ARG A 76 -0.95 5.49 19.50
CA ARG A 76 -1.43 4.15 19.11
C ARG A 76 -0.80 3.62 17.81
N LEU A 77 -0.09 4.47 17.08
CA LEU A 77 0.52 4.16 15.79
C LEU A 77 1.89 4.86 15.64
N PRO A 78 2.92 4.44 16.41
CA PRO A 78 4.15 5.22 16.53
C PRO A 78 4.97 5.34 15.24
N GLN A 79 4.96 4.31 14.39
CA GLN A 79 5.61 4.35 13.07
C GLN A 79 4.71 4.95 11.98
N GLY A 80 3.50 5.41 12.32
CA GLY A 80 2.46 5.67 11.33
C GLY A 80 2.04 4.39 10.60
N HIS A 81 1.35 4.55 9.48
CA HIS A 81 0.98 3.44 8.60
C HIS A 81 0.82 3.91 7.17
N VAL A 82 0.96 2.99 6.22
CA VAL A 82 0.65 3.22 4.81
C VAL A 82 -0.23 2.11 4.28
N ALA A 83 -1.17 2.46 3.40
CA ALA A 83 -2.04 1.52 2.72
C ALA A 83 -2.20 1.89 1.25
N VAL A 84 -2.12 0.91 0.36
CA VAL A 84 -2.21 1.12 -1.09
C VAL A 84 -3.67 1.02 -1.50
N VAL A 85 -4.20 2.03 -2.19
CA VAL A 85 -5.58 1.98 -2.71
C VAL A 85 -5.66 0.94 -3.82
N SER A 86 -6.44 -0.12 -3.63
CA SER A 86 -6.70 -1.12 -4.67
C SER A 86 -7.80 -0.65 -5.62
N ARG A 87 -8.87 -0.03 -5.09
CA ARG A 87 -9.97 0.55 -5.88
C ARG A 87 -10.75 1.60 -5.09
N VAL A 88 -11.44 2.48 -5.81
CA VAL A 88 -12.39 3.45 -5.23
C VAL A 88 -13.80 2.87 -5.38
N VAL A 89 -14.55 2.85 -4.28
CA VAL A 89 -15.93 2.30 -4.25
C VAL A 89 -16.95 3.42 -4.35
N SER A 90 -16.72 4.52 -3.64
CA SER A 90 -17.59 5.70 -3.66
C SER A 90 -16.80 6.95 -3.27
N ALA A 91 -17.49 8.09 -3.16
CA ALA A 91 -16.90 9.32 -2.63
C ALA A 91 -16.33 9.16 -1.20
N ARG A 92 -16.85 8.19 -0.43
CA ARG A 92 -16.49 7.95 0.98
C ARG A 92 -15.90 6.58 1.27
N GLU A 93 -15.84 5.67 0.31
CA GLU A 93 -15.29 4.34 0.54
C GLU A 93 -14.25 3.99 -0.53
N ILE A 94 -13.12 3.46 -0.05
CA ILE A 94 -12.07 2.85 -0.87
C ILE A 94 -11.78 1.46 -0.35
N ARG A 95 -11.16 0.64 -1.20
CA ARG A 95 -10.49 -0.59 -0.77
C ARG A 95 -8.99 -0.40 -0.79
N VAL A 96 -8.32 -1.01 0.18
CA VAL A 96 -6.88 -0.92 0.33
C VAL A 96 -6.23 -2.29 0.52
N ASP A 97 -4.99 -2.36 0.05
CA ASP A 97 -4.06 -3.42 0.36
C ASP A 97 -3.01 -2.89 1.34
N HIS A 98 -2.77 -3.60 2.44
CA HIS A 98 -1.74 -3.25 3.40
C HIS A 98 -1.24 -4.47 4.18
N ALA A 99 -0.19 -4.28 4.97
CA ALA A 99 0.32 -5.31 5.86
C ALA A 99 0.57 -4.74 7.26
N ASN A 100 0.55 -5.60 8.28
CA ASN A 100 0.81 -5.23 9.68
C ASN A 100 -0.19 -4.26 10.32
N TRP A 101 -1.41 -4.16 9.78
CA TRP A 101 -2.46 -3.35 10.42
C TRP A 101 -3.07 -4.05 11.63
N ALA A 102 -3.30 -5.36 11.53
CA ALA A 102 -3.89 -6.15 12.60
C ALA A 102 -2.93 -6.34 13.80
N SER A 103 -3.49 -6.59 14.98
CA SER A 103 -2.77 -6.81 16.23
C SER A 103 -2.70 -8.28 16.62
N GLY A 104 -1.99 -8.59 17.71
CA GLY A 104 -1.89 -9.94 18.27
C GLY A 104 -1.34 -10.96 17.28
N ARG A 105 -1.99 -12.13 17.19
CA ARG A 105 -1.57 -13.24 16.30
C ARG A 105 -1.64 -12.88 14.80
N GLN A 106 -2.37 -11.82 14.43
CA GLN A 106 -2.49 -11.37 13.05
C GLN A 106 -1.49 -10.26 12.69
N LYS A 107 -0.62 -9.88 13.63
CA LYS A 107 0.43 -8.90 13.37
C LYS A 107 1.36 -9.40 12.25
N GLY A 108 1.76 -8.48 11.37
CA GLY A 108 2.58 -8.77 10.19
C GLY A 108 1.85 -9.51 9.05
N ARG A 109 0.53 -9.73 9.13
CA ARG A 109 -0.23 -10.31 8.02
C ARG A 109 -0.55 -9.26 6.97
N GLU A 110 -0.58 -9.70 5.71
CA GLU A 110 -1.15 -8.95 4.60
C GLU A 110 -2.68 -9.03 4.66
N ALA A 111 -3.35 -7.92 4.36
CA ALA A 111 -4.79 -7.86 4.16
C ALA A 111 -5.06 -7.09 2.86
N ARG A 112 -5.84 -7.71 1.97
CA ARG A 112 -6.14 -7.21 0.62
C ARG A 112 -7.61 -6.84 0.47
N ASP A 113 -7.89 -5.89 -0.40
CA ASP A 113 -9.22 -5.33 -0.69
C ASP A 113 -10.01 -4.93 0.58
N GLN A 114 -9.30 -4.46 1.61
CA GLN A 114 -9.90 -4.11 2.90
C GLN A 114 -10.65 -2.77 2.79
N PRO A 115 -11.91 -2.69 3.25
CA PRO A 115 -12.64 -1.43 3.24
C PRO A 115 -12.04 -0.37 4.17
N VAL A 116 -11.99 0.86 3.66
CA VAL A 116 -11.66 2.07 4.42
C VAL A 116 -12.72 3.12 4.08
N LEU A 117 -13.35 3.64 5.13
CA LEU A 117 -14.40 4.65 5.05
C LEU A 117 -13.83 6.00 5.46
N ASP A 118 -14.08 7.03 4.65
CA ASP A 118 -13.90 8.41 5.04
C ASP A 118 -14.95 8.81 6.08
N ALA A 119 -14.47 9.06 7.30
CA ALA A 119 -15.25 9.50 8.45
C ALA A 119 -15.04 11.00 8.73
N SER A 120 -14.35 11.72 7.85
CA SER A 120 -14.20 13.17 7.96
C SER A 120 -15.53 13.88 7.76
N PRO A 121 -15.82 14.96 8.52
CA PRO A 121 -16.97 15.80 8.28
C PRO A 121 -16.98 16.40 6.85
N GLY A 122 -15.79 16.73 6.34
CA GLY A 122 -15.60 17.42 5.06
C GLY A 122 -15.53 16.54 3.81
N ASN A 123 -15.57 15.21 3.94
CA ASN A 123 -15.31 14.30 2.81
C ASN A 123 -13.93 14.51 2.16
N ASP A 124 -12.93 14.84 2.99
CA ASP A 124 -11.59 15.27 2.57
C ASP A 124 -10.51 14.25 2.94
N TRP A 125 -10.92 13.05 3.37
CA TRP A 125 -10.03 11.96 3.77
C TRP A 125 -9.01 12.40 4.82
N THR A 126 -9.37 13.31 5.72
CA THR A 126 -8.55 13.68 6.89
C THR A 126 -8.71 12.69 8.05
N LEU A 127 -9.80 11.92 8.05
CA LEU A 127 -10.16 10.99 9.11
C LEU A 127 -10.84 9.75 8.52
N VAL A 128 -10.38 8.55 8.86
CA VAL A 128 -10.92 7.30 8.31
C VAL A 128 -11.27 6.28 9.39
N ARG A 129 -12.18 5.36 9.06
CA ARG A 129 -12.37 4.09 9.77
C ARG A 129 -11.89 2.97 8.88
N VAL A 130 -11.11 2.06 9.46
CA VAL A 130 -10.54 0.90 8.75
C VAL A 130 -11.32 -0.34 9.15
N TRP A 131 -11.53 -1.24 8.20
CA TRP A 131 -12.16 -2.55 8.47
C TRP A 131 -11.47 -3.30 9.61
N TYR A 132 -12.27 -3.94 10.46
CA TYR A 132 -11.82 -4.73 11.59
C TYR A 132 -12.42 -6.15 11.49
N PRO A 133 -11.70 -7.10 10.87
CA PRO A 133 -12.22 -8.45 10.61
C PRO A 133 -12.81 -9.18 11.83
N PRO A 134 -12.25 -9.09 13.06
CA PRO A 134 -12.82 -9.79 14.21
C PRO A 134 -14.24 -9.36 14.59
N ALA A 135 -14.68 -8.15 14.21
CA ALA A 135 -16.03 -7.66 14.47
C ALA A 135 -16.93 -7.65 13.21
N ASP A 136 -16.42 -8.12 12.07
CA ASP A 136 -17.10 -8.06 10.77
C ASP A 136 -17.70 -6.68 10.46
N ALA A 137 -16.97 -5.62 10.83
CA ALA A 137 -17.42 -4.25 10.73
C ALA A 137 -16.23 -3.29 10.60
N TYR A 138 -16.52 -2.02 10.29
CA TYR A 138 -15.55 -0.94 10.48
C TYR A 138 -15.15 -0.84 11.96
N GLY A 139 -13.85 -0.71 12.23
CA GLY A 139 -13.36 -0.50 13.59
C GLY A 139 -14.02 0.71 14.27
N ALA A 140 -14.19 0.63 15.59
CA ALA A 140 -14.79 1.72 16.36
C ALA A 140 -13.89 2.97 16.42
N SER A 141 -12.58 2.79 16.27
CA SER A 141 -11.63 3.91 16.22
C SER A 141 -11.63 4.60 14.87
N THR A 142 -11.56 5.92 14.90
CA THR A 142 -11.15 6.74 13.76
C THR A 142 -9.63 6.95 13.78
N TRP A 143 -9.06 7.13 12.59
CA TRP A 143 -7.64 7.29 12.36
C TRP A 143 -7.40 8.51 11.49
N PRO A 144 -6.57 9.49 11.91
CA PRO A 144 -6.23 10.61 11.06
C PRO A 144 -5.38 10.15 9.88
N THR A 145 -5.47 10.89 8.78
CA THR A 145 -4.71 10.63 7.55
C THR A 145 -4.16 11.93 6.98
N LEU A 146 -2.92 11.87 6.46
CA LEU A 146 -2.25 13.01 5.85
C LEU A 146 -2.70 13.23 4.41
N GLY A 147 -3.09 12.16 3.73
CA GLY A 147 -3.56 12.17 2.34
C GLY A 147 -2.99 11.00 1.56
N PHE A 148 -2.88 11.20 0.24
CA PHE A 148 -2.48 10.18 -0.72
C PHE A 148 -1.22 10.61 -1.47
N ILE A 149 -0.19 9.77 -1.45
CA ILE A 149 1.02 9.91 -2.27
C ILE A 149 0.82 9.16 -3.59
N HIS A 150 1.24 9.78 -4.69
CA HIS A 150 1.21 9.18 -6.02
C HIS A 150 2.49 8.36 -6.21
N PRO A 151 2.41 7.10 -6.67
CA PRO A 151 3.59 6.27 -6.84
C PRO A 151 4.49 6.77 -7.99
N GLU A 152 3.91 7.46 -8.97
CA GLU A 152 4.65 8.11 -10.05
C GLU A 152 5.50 9.27 -9.50
N ALA A 153 6.65 9.51 -10.14
CA ALA A 153 7.45 10.69 -9.84
C ALA A 153 6.69 11.96 -10.25
N ALA A 154 6.89 13.04 -9.49
CA ALA A 154 6.29 14.35 -9.76
C ALA A 154 6.87 15.02 -11.01
#